data_AF-A0A784ZNK0-F1
#
_entry.id   AF-A0A784ZNK0-F1
#
_cell.length_a   1.000
_cell.length_b   1.000
_cell.length_c   1.000
_cell.angle_alpha   90.00
_cell.angle_beta   90.00
_cell.angle_gamma   90.00
#
_symmetry.space_group_name_H-M   'P 1'
#
loop_
_entity.id
_entity.type
_entity.pdbx_description
1 polymer ?
#
loop_
_entity_poly.entity_id
_entity_poly.type
_entity_poly.pdbx_seq_one_letter_code
_entity_poly.pdbx_strand_id
1 'polypeptide(L)' 'MGKEYKTLINKALERFYFRLSTSGAHAEHAARDSLTRAIRSLYDVAFYADDLDALNELSELICAAECGEHIEPYKLGNIA' A
#
# COMPACT_ATOMS: atom_id res chain seq x y z
N MET A 1 -9.93 -2.33 8.14
CA MET A 1 -8.55 -1.98 8.57
C MET A 1 -8.42 -0.68 9.38
N GLY A 2 -7.54 -0.71 10.41
CA GLY A 2 -7.20 0.41 11.31
C GLY A 2 -6.38 1.56 10.69
N LYS A 3 -6.20 2.65 11.46
CA LYS A 3 -5.58 3.89 10.97
C LYS A 3 -4.08 3.76 10.69
N GLU A 4 -3.39 2.96 11.48
CA GLU A 4 -1.96 2.73 11.42
C GLU A 4 -1.56 2.10 10.08
N TYR A 5 -2.25 1.03 9.69
CA TYR A 5 -2.07 0.38 8.39
C TYR A 5 -2.36 1.35 7.24
N LYS A 6 -3.49 2.07 7.28
CA LYS A 6 -3.85 3.07 6.26
C LYS A 6 -2.79 4.15 6.11
N THR A 7 -2.20 4.59 7.22
CA THR A 7 -1.10 5.56 7.21
C THR A 7 0.15 5.00 6.53
N LEU A 8 0.51 3.74 6.82
CA LEU A 8 1.66 3.09 6.20
C LEU A 8 1.45 2.84 4.70
N ILE A 9 0.23 2.48 4.29
CA ILE A 9 -0.15 2.35 2.87
C ILE A 9 -0.04 3.70 2.16
N ASN A 10 -0.57 4.77 2.74
CA ASN A 10 -0.43 6.12 2.17
C ASN A 10 1.04 6.50 1.97
N LYS A 11 1.91 6.23 2.96
CA LYS A 11 3.36 6.46 2.81
C LYS A 11 4.00 5.61 1.71
N ALA A 12 3.57 4.36 1.54
CA ALA A 12 4.04 3.50 0.46
C ALA A 12 3.60 4.04 -0.91
N LEU A 13 2.36 4.52 -1.03
CA LEU A 13 1.82 5.16 -2.22
C LEU A 13 2.54 6.47 -2.54
N GLU A 14 2.77 7.34 -1.56
CA GLU A 14 3.56 8.58 -1.72
C GLU A 14 4.94 8.28 -2.30
N ARG A 15 5.64 7.28 -1.74
CA ARG A 15 6.95 6.85 -2.24
C ARG A 15 6.86 6.30 -3.67
N PHE A 16 5.82 5.53 -3.98
CA PHE A 16 5.57 4.98 -5.30
C PHE A 16 5.41 6.10 -6.34
N TYR A 17 4.48 7.03 -6.11
CA TYR A 17 4.22 8.15 -7.01
C TYR A 17 5.42 9.10 -7.14
N PHE A 18 6.15 9.32 -6.05
CA PHE A 18 7.40 10.09 -6.09
C PHE A 18 8.48 9.44 -6.98
N ARG A 19 8.62 8.11 -6.94
CA ARG A 19 9.56 7.40 -7.83
C ARG A 19 9.13 7.50 -9.30
N LEU A 20 7.83 7.36 -9.58
CA LEU A 20 7.31 7.51 -10.93
C LEU A 20 7.56 8.92 -11.49
N SER A 21 7.30 9.96 -10.69
CA SER A 21 7.49 11.34 -11.13
C SER A 21 8.95 11.71 -11.36
N THR A 22 9.89 11.12 -10.63
CA THR A 22 11.32 11.43 -10.71
C THR A 22 12.09 10.58 -11.73
N SER A 23 11.69 9.33 -11.93
CA SER A 23 12.48 8.34 -12.69
C SER A 23 11.77 7.81 -13.93
N GLY A 24 10.52 8.20 -14.16
CA GLY A 24 9.74 7.83 -15.34
C GLY A 24 9.48 6.32 -15.47
N ALA A 25 9.11 5.90 -16.69
CA ALA A 25 8.66 4.53 -16.99
C ALA A 25 9.70 3.43 -16.65
N HIS A 26 11.00 3.75 -16.65
CA HIS A 26 12.06 2.78 -16.34
C HIS A 26 12.06 2.34 -14.87
N ALA A 27 11.52 3.16 -13.97
CA ALA A 27 11.40 2.82 -12.56
C ALA A 27 10.04 2.22 -12.20
N GLU A 28 9.08 2.17 -13.14
CA GLU A 28 7.71 1.79 -12.84
C GLU A 28 7.62 0.38 -12.28
N HIS A 29 8.24 -0.59 -12.93
CA HIS A 29 8.22 -1.98 -12.48
C HIS A 29 8.82 -2.12 -11.06
N ALA A 30 10.00 -1.55 -10.83
CA ALA A 30 10.65 -1.58 -9.52
C ALA A 30 9.86 -0.82 -8.44
N ALA A 31 9.16 0.26 -8.81
CA ALA A 31 8.30 1.01 -7.91
C ALA A 31 7.05 0.19 -7.55
N ARG A 32 6.43 -0.49 -8.52
CA ARG A 32 5.29 -1.40 -8.30
C ARG A 32 5.69 -2.56 -7.40
N ASP A 33 6.80 -3.24 -7.69
CA ASP A 33 7.33 -4.31 -6.84
C ASP A 33 7.58 -3.85 -5.40
N SER A 34 8.10 -2.63 -5.24
CA SER A 34 8.31 -2.04 -3.91
C SER A 34 6.99 -1.74 -3.20
N LEU A 35 5.95 -1.31 -3.91
CA LEU A 35 4.62 -1.07 -3.35
C LEU A 35 3.98 -2.39 -2.91
N THR A 36 3.93 -3.38 -3.81
CA THR A 36 3.38 -4.72 -3.53
C THR A 36 4.08 -5.36 -2.34
N ARG A 37 5.42 -5.26 -2.25
CA ARG A 37 6.17 -5.80 -1.10
C ARG A 37 5.83 -5.08 0.21
N ALA A 38 5.61 -3.77 0.18
CA ALA A 38 5.21 -3.03 1.37
C ALA A 38 3.83 -3.48 1.87
N ILE A 39 2.85 -3.64 0.95
CA ILE A 39 1.50 -4.10 1.31
C ILE A 39 1.54 -5.55 1.82
N ARG A 40 2.31 -6.45 1.19
CA ARG A 40 2.50 -7.82 1.67
C ARG A 40 3.12 -7.88 3.08
N SER A 41 4.10 -7.01 3.36
CA SER A 41 4.70 -6.95 4.71
C SER A 41 3.67 -6.52 5.76
N LEU A 42 2.72 -5.63 5.41
CA LEU A 42 1.61 -5.24 6.29
C LEU A 42 0.61 -6.38 6.46
N TYR A 43 0.36 -7.15 5.40
CA TYR A 43 -0.49 -8.35 5.47
C TYR A 43 0.09 -9.38 6.44
N ASP A 44 1.39 -9.63 6.38
CA ASP A 44 2.07 -10.53 7.33
C ASP A 44 1.92 -10.03 8.77
N VAL A 45 2.06 -8.71 9.01
CA VAL A 45 1.83 -8.11 10.33
C VAL A 45 0.38 -8.30 10.78
N ALA A 46 -0.60 -8.07 9.91
CA ALA A 46 -2.02 -8.27 10.22
C ALA A 46 -2.31 -9.74 10.54
N PHE A 47 -1.67 -10.67 9.83
CA PHE A 47 -1.77 -12.11 10.08
C PHE A 47 -1.26 -12.46 11.48
N TYR A 48 -0.07 -12.01 11.84
CA TYR A 48 0.49 -12.28 13.17
C TYR A 48 -0.25 -11.56 14.31
N ALA A 49 -1.00 -10.51 14.01
CA ALA A 49 -1.82 -9.78 14.97
C ALA A 49 -3.27 -10.31 15.08
N ASP A 50 -3.62 -11.35 14.32
CA ASP A 50 -5.00 -11.86 14.19
C ASP A 50 -6.03 -10.76 13.80
N ASP A 51 -5.61 -9.73 13.04
CA ASP A 51 -6.47 -8.63 12.59
C ASP A 51 -7.16 -8.98 11.28
N LEU A 52 -8.29 -9.68 11.39
CA LEU A 52 -9.08 -10.14 10.24
C LEU A 52 -9.58 -8.99 9.34
N ASP A 53 -9.92 -7.84 9.94
CA ASP A 53 -10.39 -6.67 9.21
C ASP A 53 -9.27 -6.02 8.39
N ALA A 54 -8.03 -6.07 8.87
CA ALA A 54 -6.87 -5.66 8.09
C ALA A 54 -6.50 -6.70 7.03
N LEU A 55 -6.56 -8.00 7.33
CA LEU A 55 -6.25 -9.07 6.38
C LEU A 55 -7.12 -9.02 5.11
N ASN A 56 -8.43 -8.86 5.29
CA ASN A 56 -9.36 -8.80 4.15
C ASN A 56 -9.02 -7.61 3.24
N GLU A 57 -8.90 -6.41 3.80
CA GLU A 57 -8.61 -5.20 3.05
C GLU A 57 -7.21 -5.23 2.40
N LEU A 58 -6.19 -5.73 3.12
CA LEU A 58 -4.83 -5.88 2.59
C LEU A 58 -4.76 -6.91 1.46
N SER A 59 -5.56 -7.98 1.51
CA SER A 59 -5.61 -8.98 0.43
C SER A 59 -6.10 -8.36 -0.89
N GLU A 60 -7.11 -7.50 -0.83
CA GLU A 60 -7.63 -6.77 -1.99
C GLU A 60 -6.57 -5.81 -2.55
N LEU A 61 -5.86 -5.09 -1.67
CA LEU A 61 -4.79 -4.17 -2.06
C LEU A 61 -3.59 -4.89 -2.70
N ILE A 62 -3.25 -6.10 -2.26
CA ILE A 62 -2.20 -6.91 -2.88
C ILE A 62 -2.61 -7.26 -4.31
N CYS A 63 -3.84 -7.76 -4.51
CA CYS A 63 -4.38 -8.06 -5.83
C CYS A 63 -4.35 -6.82 -6.74
N ALA A 64 -4.83 -5.67 -6.25
CA ALA A 64 -4.81 -4.42 -7.00
C ALA A 64 -3.38 -4.01 -7.40
N ALA A 65 -2.42 -4.11 -6.48
CA ALA A 65 -1.03 -3.77 -6.75
C ALA A 65 -0.37 -4.69 -7.78
N GLU A 66 -0.69 -5.99 -7.75
CA GLU A 66 -0.19 -7.01 -8.69
C GLU A 66 -0.82 -6.89 -10.09
N CYS A 67 -2.12 -6.64 -10.16
CA CYS A 67 -2.84 -6.34 -11.40
C CYS A 67 -2.46 -4.96 -11.99
N GLY A 68 -1.73 -4.17 -11.22
CA GLY A 68 -1.28 -2.85 -11.60
C GLY A 68 -2.38 -1.79 -11.62
N GLU A 69 -3.44 -2.02 -10.86
CA GLU A 69 -4.56 -1.11 -10.69
C GLU A 69 -4.16 0.17 -9.93
N HIS A 70 -4.95 1.21 -10.11
CA HIS A 70 -4.76 2.45 -9.37
C HIS A 70 -5.31 2.31 -7.95
N ILE A 71 -4.43 2.46 -6.96
CA ILE A 71 -4.80 2.46 -5.55
C ILE A 71 -4.85 3.90 -5.06
N GLU A 72 -6.04 4.32 -4.65
CA GLU A 72 -6.29 5.63 -4.07
C GLU A 72 -5.78 5.71 -2.62
N PRO A 73 -5.13 6.83 -2.23
CA PRO A 73 -4.77 7.05 -0.83
C PRO A 73 -6.00 7.12 0.08
N TYR A 74 -5.89 6.58 1.29
CA TYR A 74 -6.93 6.69 2.29
C TYR A 74 -7.09 8.14 2.76
N LYS A 75 -8.34 8.60 2.80
CA LYS A 75 -8.70 9.86 3.46
C LYS A 75 -8.65 9.68 4.97
N LEU A 76 -7.51 9.99 5.55
CA LEU A 76 -7.33 10.03 6.99
C LEU A 76 -7.76 11.42 7.45
N GLY A 77 -8.95 11.55 8.03
CA GLY A 77 -9.42 12.83 8.59
C GLY A 77 -8.36 13.43 9.52
N ASN A 78 -8.25 14.77 9.52
CA ASN A 78 -7.41 15.47 10.48
C ASN A 78 -7.86 15.09 11.89
N ILE A 79 -6.94 14.59 12.70
CA ILE A 79 -7.08 14.76 14.14
C ILE A 79 -6.83 16.25 14.36
N ALA A 80 -7.92 16.99 14.59
CA ALA A 80 -7.83 18.32 15.19
C ALA A 80 -7.45 18.18 16.66
#